data_AF-A0A6B2UXY7-F1
#
_entry.id   AF-A0A6B2UXY7-F1
#
_cell.length_a   1.000
_cell.length_b   1.000
_cell.length_c   1.000
_cell.angle_alpha   90.00
_cell.angle_beta   90.00
_cell.angle_gamma   90.00
#
_symmetry.space_group_name_H-M   'P 1'
#
loop_
_entity.id
_entity.type
_entity.pdbx_description
1 polymer ?
#
loop_
_entity_poly.entity_id
_entity_poly.type
_entity_poly.pdbx_seq_one_letter_code
_entity_poly.pdbx_strand_id
1 'polypeptide(L)'
;FSPDGLWAAFPLYFLQLHLLPARWALPSVAATAAAASAGFVGHGGQVTPGAFIGPLLGAAVAVATVLGYEALYRESERRRELIEELVATRAELAAAERTAGTLAERERLAREIHDTLAQGLSSIQLLLRAAQRAVPGGSPAAAHIEQARATAQDNLAEA
;
A
#
# COMPACT_ATOMS: atom_id res chain seq x y z
N PHE A 1 -45.99 22.52 -35.99
CA PHE A 1 -45.07 22.08 -34.92
C PHE A 1 -44.51 23.31 -34.24
N SER A 2 -44.78 23.50 -32.95
CA SER A 2 -44.28 24.68 -32.22
C SER A 2 -42.76 24.55 -31.96
N PRO A 3 -41.99 25.66 -31.99
CA PRO A 3 -40.54 25.67 -31.77
C PRO A 3 -40.07 25.08 -30.42
N ASP A 4 -40.98 24.95 -29.45
CA ASP A 4 -40.68 24.54 -28.07
C ASP A 4 -40.43 23.03 -27.92
N GLY A 5 -40.90 22.21 -28.87
CA GLY A 5 -40.67 20.76 -28.84
C GLY A 5 -39.20 20.36 -28.97
N LEU A 6 -38.35 21.24 -29.52
CA LEU A 6 -36.91 21.05 -29.63
C LEU A 6 -36.19 21.09 -28.28
N TRP A 7 -36.72 21.82 -27.29
CA TRP A 7 -36.09 21.94 -25.97
C TRP A 7 -36.33 20.72 -25.07
N ALA A 8 -37.42 19.96 -25.30
CA ALA A 8 -37.72 18.75 -24.56
C ALA A 8 -36.82 17.55 -24.95
N ALA A 9 -36.20 17.59 -26.13
CA ALA A 9 -35.29 16.54 -26.59
C ALA A 9 -33.97 16.52 -25.78
N PHE A 10 -33.54 17.67 -25.28
CA PHE A 10 -32.28 17.82 -24.55
C PHE A 10 -32.23 17.02 -23.22
N PRO A 11 -33.21 17.14 -22.31
CA PRO A 11 -33.27 16.29 -21.11
C PRO A 11 -33.51 14.81 -21.44
N LEU A 12 -34.18 14.49 -22.56
CA LEU A 12 -34.38 13.12 -23.02
C LEU A 12 -33.09 12.43 -23.46
N TYR A 13 -32.17 13.14 -24.14
CA TYR A 13 -30.83 12.61 -24.45
C TYR A 13 -30.02 12.30 -23.18
N PHE A 14 -30.12 13.19 -22.18
CA PHE A 14 -29.47 12.99 -20.88
C PHE A 14 -30.05 11.78 -20.14
N LEU A 15 -31.38 11.61 -20.16
CA LEU A 15 -32.07 10.49 -19.54
C LEU A 15 -31.73 9.16 -20.22
N GLN A 16 -31.64 9.15 -21.55
CA GLN A 16 -31.31 7.95 -22.34
C GLN A 16 -29.86 7.50 -22.13
N LEU A 17 -28.93 8.44 -21.91
CA LEU A 17 -27.54 8.14 -21.54
C LEU A 17 -27.39 7.65 -20.10
N HIS A 18 -28.26 8.09 -19.19
CA HIS A 18 -28.23 7.68 -17.78
C HIS A 18 -28.89 6.33 -17.50
N LEU A 19 -29.93 5.96 -18.27
CA LEU A 19 -30.69 4.71 -18.02
C LEU A 19 -30.14 3.49 -18.76
N LEU A 20 -29.37 3.67 -19.86
CA LEU A 20 -28.91 2.54 -20.67
C LEU A 20 -27.43 2.21 -20.44
N PRO A 21 -27.08 0.92 -20.29
CA PRO A 21 -25.68 0.49 -20.19
C PRO A 21 -24.90 0.88 -21.46
N ALA A 22 -23.64 1.30 -21.29
CA ALA A 22 -22.74 1.87 -22.32
C ALA A 22 -22.81 1.20 -23.70
N ARG A 23 -22.93 -0.13 -23.73
CA ARG A 23 -23.11 -0.97 -24.93
C ARG A 23 -24.34 -0.65 -25.79
N TRP A 24 -25.43 -0.15 -25.21
CA TRP A 24 -26.68 0.18 -25.91
C TRP A 24 -26.92 1.69 -26.04
N ALA A 25 -26.17 2.50 -25.31
CA ALA A 25 -26.24 3.96 -25.36
C ALA A 25 -25.79 4.49 -26.74
N LEU A 26 -24.68 3.97 -27.27
CA LEU A 26 -24.13 4.32 -28.59
C LEU A 26 -25.10 4.12 -29.76
N PRO A 27 -25.69 2.93 -29.97
CA PRO A 27 -26.65 2.73 -31.06
C PRO A 27 -27.96 3.51 -30.83
N SER A 28 -28.39 3.70 -29.58
CA SER A 28 -29.61 4.45 -29.28
C SER A 28 -29.49 5.94 -29.60
N VAL A 29 -28.33 6.55 -29.33
CA VAL A 29 -28.04 7.96 -29.68
C VAL A 29 -27.94 8.14 -31.19
N ALA A 30 -27.29 7.20 -31.89
CA ALA A 30 -27.23 7.23 -33.36
C ALA A 30 -28.62 7.08 -33.99
N ALA A 31 -29.46 6.20 -33.44
CA ALA A 31 -30.82 5.98 -33.91
C ALA A 31 -31.74 7.19 -33.67
N THR A 32 -31.67 7.84 -32.50
CA THR A 32 -32.47 9.03 -32.21
C THR A 32 -32.00 10.26 -32.99
N ALA A 33 -30.69 10.42 -33.20
CA ALA A 33 -30.14 11.42 -34.11
C ALA A 33 -30.65 11.23 -35.55
N ALA A 34 -30.60 10.01 -36.07
CA ALA A 34 -31.10 9.69 -37.40
C ALA A 34 -32.62 9.92 -37.53
N ALA A 35 -33.40 9.53 -36.52
CA ALA A 35 -34.85 9.73 -36.50
C ALA A 35 -35.23 11.23 -36.44
N ALA A 36 -34.49 12.03 -35.66
CA ALA A 36 -34.71 13.48 -35.59
C ALA A 36 -34.35 14.17 -36.91
N SER A 37 -33.21 13.81 -37.52
CA SER A 37 -32.80 14.33 -38.83
C SER A 37 -33.79 13.94 -39.95
N ALA A 38 -34.26 12.68 -39.96
CA ALA A 38 -35.25 12.22 -40.94
C ALA A 38 -36.62 12.89 -40.75
N GLY A 39 -37.05 13.10 -39.50
CA GLY A 39 -38.29 13.80 -39.18
C GLY A 39 -38.29 15.27 -39.63
N PHE A 40 -37.15 15.96 -39.47
CA PHE A 40 -36.99 17.36 -39.85
C PHE A 40 -36.96 17.57 -41.38
N VAL A 41 -36.27 16.68 -42.12
CA VAL A 41 -36.24 16.70 -43.59
C VAL A 41 -37.61 16.35 -44.18
N GLY A 42 -38.33 15.40 -43.58
CA GLY A 42 -39.65 14.96 -44.06
C GLY A 42 -40.77 16.00 -43.92
N HIS A 43 -40.61 17.00 -43.04
CA HIS A 43 -41.63 18.05 -42.80
C HIS A 43 -41.37 19.37 -43.56
N GLY A 44 -40.40 19.40 -44.50
CA GLY A 44 -40.20 20.55 -45.40
C GLY A 44 -39.43 21.74 -44.80
N GLY A 45 -38.65 21.53 -43.73
CA GLY A 45 -37.80 22.57 -43.14
C GLY A 45 -36.61 22.95 -44.03
N GLN A 46 -36.19 24.22 -44.00
CA GLN A 46 -35.00 24.67 -44.74
C GLN A 46 -33.76 23.90 -44.28
N VAL A 47 -33.02 23.33 -45.23
CA VAL A 47 -31.75 22.62 -45.01
C VAL A 47 -30.72 23.62 -44.49
N THR A 48 -30.66 23.78 -43.18
CA THR A 48 -29.72 24.66 -42.49
C THR A 48 -28.60 23.82 -41.87
N PRO A 49 -27.34 24.26 -41.93
CA PRO A 49 -26.21 23.50 -41.36
C PRO A 49 -26.41 23.09 -39.90
N GLY A 50 -27.11 23.91 -39.11
CA GLY A 50 -27.43 23.63 -37.70
C GLY A 50 -28.25 22.35 -37.46
N ALA A 51 -29.10 21.95 -38.42
CA ALA A 51 -29.92 20.73 -38.31
C ALA A 51 -29.09 19.44 -38.33
N PHE A 52 -27.88 19.49 -38.90
CA PHE A 52 -26.94 18.38 -38.94
C PHE A 52 -25.88 18.49 -37.83
N ILE A 53 -25.43 19.70 -37.52
CA ILE A 53 -24.38 19.95 -36.54
C ILE A 53 -24.83 19.59 -35.11
N GLY A 54 -26.08 19.86 -34.74
CA GLY A 54 -26.61 19.57 -33.40
C GLY A 54 -26.57 18.08 -33.03
N PRO A 55 -27.17 17.18 -33.83
CA PRO A 55 -27.12 15.74 -33.58
C PRO A 55 -25.71 15.16 -33.64
N LEU A 56 -24.87 15.63 -34.56
CA LEU A 56 -23.46 15.22 -34.65
C LEU A 56 -22.67 15.60 -33.39
N LEU A 57 -22.81 16.83 -32.90
CA LEU A 57 -22.17 17.26 -31.65
C LEU A 57 -22.71 16.51 -30.44
N GLY A 58 -24.03 16.31 -30.35
CA GLY A 58 -24.65 15.53 -29.29
C GLY A 58 -24.14 14.09 -29.25
N ALA A 59 -24.05 13.44 -30.41
CA ALA A 59 -23.48 12.10 -30.53
C ALA A 59 -21.99 12.08 -30.12
N ALA A 60 -21.19 13.05 -30.56
CA ALA A 60 -19.77 13.12 -30.20
C ALA A 60 -19.56 13.29 -28.68
N VAL A 61 -20.33 14.17 -28.03
CA VAL A 61 -20.26 14.39 -26.57
C VAL A 61 -20.71 13.15 -25.80
N ALA A 62 -21.78 12.49 -26.25
CA ALA A 62 -22.26 11.24 -25.66
C ALA A 62 -21.20 10.13 -25.70
N VAL A 63 -20.58 9.91 -26.86
CA VAL A 63 -19.48 8.93 -27.03
C VAL A 63 -18.30 9.29 -26.13
N ALA A 64 -17.87 10.55 -26.13
CA ALA A 64 -16.76 11.02 -25.31
C ALA A 64 -17.00 10.79 -23.82
N THR A 65 -18.23 10.99 -23.35
CA THR A 65 -18.60 10.82 -21.94
C THR A 65 -18.56 9.35 -21.52
N VAL A 66 -19.12 8.45 -22.34
CA VAL A 66 -19.12 7.00 -22.04
C VAL A 66 -17.69 6.44 -22.03
N LEU A 67 -16.90 6.75 -23.06
CA LEU A 67 -15.50 6.30 -23.12
C LEU A 67 -14.66 6.91 -21.99
N GLY A 68 -14.91 8.18 -21.66
CA GLY A 68 -14.26 8.86 -20.54
C GLY A 68 -14.58 8.22 -19.20
N TYR A 69 -15.86 7.90 -18.94
CA TYR A 69 -16.27 7.24 -17.71
C TYR A 69 -15.68 5.84 -17.58
N GLU A 70 -15.72 5.03 -18.63
CA GLU A 70 -15.10 3.70 -18.61
C GLU A 70 -13.58 3.76 -18.43
N ALA A 71 -12.92 4.72 -19.08
CA ALA A 71 -11.48 4.92 -18.92
C ALA A 71 -11.12 5.33 -17.48
N LEU A 72 -11.86 6.28 -16.92
CA LEU A 72 -11.69 6.72 -15.53
C LEU A 72 -11.99 5.59 -14.54
N TYR A 73 -13.03 4.78 -14.80
CA TYR A 73 -13.39 3.66 -13.94
C TYR A 73 -12.31 2.58 -13.94
N ARG A 74 -11.81 2.19 -15.12
CA ARG A 74 -10.72 1.22 -15.24
C ARG A 74 -9.42 1.73 -14.61
N GLU A 75 -9.12 3.02 -14.76
CA GLU A 75 -7.96 3.64 -14.14
C GLU A 75 -8.09 3.68 -12.62
N SER A 76 -9.29 3.99 -12.11
CA SER A 76 -9.58 4.00 -10.67
C SER A 76 -9.40 2.61 -10.05
N GLU A 77 -9.92 1.56 -10.69
CA GLU A 77 -9.77 0.18 -10.20
C GLU A 77 -8.30 -0.26 -10.23
N ARG A 78 -7.56 0.01 -11.31
CA ARG A 78 -6.11 -0.28 -11.36
C ARG A 78 -5.33 0.46 -10.28
N ARG A 79 -5.62 1.75 -10.10
CA ARG A 79 -4.99 2.55 -9.05
C ARG A 79 -5.29 1.98 -7.66
N ARG A 80 -6.52 1.51 -7.45
CA ARG A 80 -6.92 0.87 -6.19
C ARG A 80 -6.16 -0.43 -5.96
N GLU A 81 -6.11 -1.33 -6.94
CA GLU A 81 -5.35 -2.59 -6.88
C GLU A 81 -3.87 -2.32 -6.55
N LEU A 82 -3.24 -1.36 -7.22
CA LEU A 82 -1.85 -0.99 -6.96
C LEU A 82 -1.62 -0.42 -5.56
N ILE A 83 -2.58 0.36 -5.02
CA ILE A 83 -2.49 0.86 -3.65
C ILE A 83 -2.61 -0.30 -2.66
N GLU A 84 -3.53 -1.23 -2.88
CA GLU A 84 -3.71 -2.40 -2.04
C GLU A 84 -2.44 -3.28 -2.03
N GLU A 85 -1.84 -3.53 -3.20
CA GLU A 85 -0.58 -4.27 -3.34
C GLU A 85 0.60 -3.54 -2.68
N LEU A 86 0.70 -2.21 -2.85
CA LEU A 86 1.74 -1.41 -2.22
C LEU A 86 1.63 -1.42 -0.68
N VAL A 87 0.41 -1.33 -0.15
CA VAL A 87 0.16 -1.40 1.29
C VAL A 87 0.52 -2.78 1.84
N ALA A 88 0.13 -3.85 1.14
CA ALA A 88 0.47 -5.22 1.53
C ALA A 88 2.00 -5.43 1.54
N THR A 89 2.69 -5.05 0.46
CA THR A 89 4.15 -5.17 0.35
C THR A 89 4.88 -4.38 1.43
N ARG A 90 4.40 -3.16 1.75
CA ARG A 90 4.97 -2.36 2.85
C ARG A 90 4.75 -3.00 4.22
N ALA A 91 3.60 -3.64 4.44
CA ALA A 91 3.34 -4.34 5.69
C ALA A 91 4.26 -5.56 5.85
N GLU A 92 4.48 -6.30 4.77
CA GLU A 92 5.44 -7.41 4.73
C GLU A 92 6.87 -6.94 5.00
N LEU A 93 7.31 -5.86 4.32
CA LEU A 93 8.62 -5.27 4.55
C LEU A 93 8.80 -4.82 6.00
N ALA A 94 7.82 -4.12 6.57
CA ALA A 94 7.86 -3.68 7.96
C ALA A 94 7.86 -4.86 8.96
N ALA A 95 7.25 -5.99 8.62
CA ALA A 95 7.34 -7.21 9.44
C ALA A 95 8.73 -7.85 9.35
N ALA A 96 9.31 -7.91 8.15
CA ALA A 96 10.66 -8.42 7.92
C ALA A 96 11.71 -7.56 8.64
N GLU A 97 11.64 -6.23 8.52
CA GLU A 97 12.54 -5.29 9.20
C GLU A 97 12.45 -5.39 10.72
N ARG A 98 11.25 -5.49 11.30
CA ARG A 98 11.07 -5.70 12.74
C ARG A 98 11.71 -7.01 13.21
N THR A 99 11.57 -8.07 12.43
CA THR A 99 12.17 -9.37 12.73
C THR A 99 13.70 -9.29 12.66
N ALA A 100 14.23 -8.71 11.58
CA ALA A 100 15.67 -8.49 11.40
C ALA A 100 16.26 -7.61 12.50
N GLY A 101 15.57 -6.53 12.87
CA GLY A 101 15.97 -5.64 13.96
C GLY A 101 15.99 -6.34 15.32
N THR A 102 14.98 -7.19 15.60
CA THR A 102 14.95 -7.98 16.84
C THR A 102 16.10 -8.98 16.92
N LEU A 103 16.44 -9.62 15.80
CA LEU A 103 17.57 -10.55 15.72
C LEU A 103 18.91 -9.83 15.87
N ALA A 104 19.10 -8.71 15.17
CA ALA A 104 20.30 -7.89 15.27
C ALA A 104 20.50 -7.39 16.72
N GLU A 105 19.42 -6.96 17.38
CA GLU A 105 19.48 -6.51 18.77
C GLU A 105 19.78 -7.65 19.72
N ARG A 106 19.21 -8.85 19.52
CA ARG A 106 19.56 -10.04 20.30
C ARG A 106 21.04 -10.39 20.18
N GLU A 107 21.60 -10.34 18.97
CA GLU A 107 23.01 -10.61 18.74
C GLU A 107 23.89 -9.55 19.41
N ARG A 108 23.51 -8.26 19.30
CA ARG A 108 24.18 -7.15 19.97
C ARG A 108 24.18 -7.35 21.48
N LEU A 109 23.01 -7.64 22.06
CA LEU A 109 22.85 -7.88 23.50
C LEU A 109 23.62 -9.11 23.96
N ALA A 110 23.61 -10.21 23.21
CA ALA A 110 24.39 -11.40 23.54
C ALA A 110 25.88 -11.08 23.62
N ARG A 111 26.39 -10.29 22.67
CA ARG A 111 27.79 -9.84 22.65
C ARG A 111 28.10 -8.90 23.83
N GLU A 112 27.25 -7.91 24.09
CA GLU A 112 27.43 -6.96 25.20
C GLU A 112 27.38 -7.64 26.58
N ILE A 113 26.45 -8.60 26.75
CA ILE A 113 26.37 -9.42 27.97
C ILE A 113 27.62 -10.29 28.11
N HIS A 114 28.06 -10.95 27.04
CA HIS A 114 29.25 -11.79 27.07
C HIS A 114 30.50 -10.99 27.42
N ASP A 115 30.69 -9.81 26.81
CA ASP A 115 31.81 -8.92 27.12
C ASP A 115 31.79 -8.46 28.59
N THR A 116 30.60 -8.10 29.09
CA THR A 116 30.41 -7.67 30.49
C THR A 116 30.67 -8.83 31.47
N LEU A 117 30.20 -10.04 31.15
CA LEU A 117 30.44 -11.24 31.96
C LEU A 117 31.92 -11.59 31.99
N ALA A 118 32.59 -11.59 30.83
CA ALA A 118 34.02 -11.86 30.73
C ALA A 118 34.84 -10.86 31.55
N GLN A 119 34.48 -9.57 31.48
CA GLN A 119 35.11 -8.52 32.27
C GLN A 119 34.85 -8.70 33.79
N GLY A 120 33.61 -8.98 34.18
CA GLY A 120 33.24 -9.21 35.58
C GLY A 120 33.96 -10.40 36.21
N LEU A 121 33.99 -11.54 35.51
CA LEU A 121 34.69 -12.74 35.95
C LEU A 121 36.21 -12.52 36.03
N SER A 122 36.79 -11.78 35.07
CA SER A 122 38.21 -11.39 35.11
C SER A 122 38.55 -10.54 36.34
N SER A 123 37.68 -9.60 36.69
CA SER A 123 37.83 -8.78 37.91
C SER A 123 37.73 -9.62 39.19
N ILE A 124 36.74 -10.53 39.27
CA ILE A 124 36.61 -11.48 40.38
C ILE A 124 37.87 -12.33 40.52
N GLN A 125 38.43 -12.84 39.44
CA GLN A 125 39.68 -13.60 39.50
C GLN A 125 40.87 -12.78 40.02
N LEU A 126 40.97 -11.50 39.66
CA LEU A 126 42.01 -10.61 40.18
C LEU A 126 41.86 -10.40 41.69
N LEU A 127 40.63 -10.18 42.15
CA LEU A 127 40.30 -10.02 43.58
C LEU A 127 40.57 -11.31 44.38
N LEU A 128 40.16 -12.47 43.86
CA LEU A 128 40.44 -13.78 44.48
C LEU A 128 41.94 -14.05 44.56
N ARG A 129 42.71 -13.72 43.52
CA ARG A 129 44.19 -13.82 43.53
C ARG A 129 44.84 -12.88 44.55
N ALA A 130 44.26 -11.72 44.80
CA ALA A 130 44.73 -10.81 45.86
C ALA A 130 44.41 -11.38 47.25
N ALA A 131 43.18 -11.86 47.45
CA ALA A 131 42.73 -12.46 48.70
C ALA A 131 43.57 -13.71 49.08
N GLN A 132 43.86 -14.58 48.11
CA GLN A 132 44.69 -15.78 48.33
C GLN A 132 46.09 -15.45 48.84
N ARG A 133 46.68 -14.35 48.38
CA ARG A 133 48.00 -13.87 48.82
C ARG A 133 47.98 -13.24 50.21
N ALA A 134 46.82 -12.75 50.66
CA ALA A 134 46.66 -12.08 51.95
C ALA A 134 46.23 -13.02 53.10
N VAL A 135 45.80 -14.25 52.80
CA VAL A 135 45.35 -15.22 53.80
C VAL A 135 46.54 -15.88 54.54
N PRO A 136 46.52 -15.95 55.89
CA PRO A 136 47.55 -16.65 56.67
C PRO A 136 47.61 -18.16 56.38
N GLY A 137 48.82 -18.73 56.41
CA GLY A 137 49.05 -20.16 56.21
C GLY A 137 48.27 -21.03 57.20
N GLY A 138 47.60 -22.08 56.69
CA GLY A 138 46.80 -23.02 57.50
C GLY A 138 45.36 -22.60 57.74
N SER A 139 44.92 -21.43 57.25
CA SER A 139 43.52 -21.01 57.36
C SER A 139 42.60 -21.85 56.45
N PRO A 140 41.44 -22.33 56.94
CA PRO A 140 40.44 -23.00 56.10
C PRO A 140 39.90 -22.11 54.97
N ALA A 141 40.02 -20.79 55.09
CA ALA A 141 39.64 -19.84 54.04
C ALA A 141 40.45 -19.99 52.74
N ALA A 142 41.68 -20.50 52.81
CA ALA A 142 42.53 -20.68 51.63
C ALA A 142 41.92 -21.69 50.63
N ALA A 143 41.33 -22.77 51.14
CA ALA A 143 40.66 -23.78 50.32
C ALA A 143 39.41 -23.22 49.63
N HIS A 144 38.62 -22.41 50.34
CA HIS A 144 37.44 -21.77 49.78
C HIS A 144 37.76 -20.74 48.68
N ILE A 145 38.84 -19.96 48.84
CA ILE A 145 39.29 -19.00 47.82
C ILE A 145 39.76 -19.74 46.56
N GLU A 146 40.51 -20.84 46.72
CA GLU A 146 40.96 -21.64 45.58
C GLU A 146 39.78 -22.27 44.84
N GLN A 147 38.78 -22.77 45.56
CA GLN A 147 37.55 -23.30 44.96
C GLN A 147 36.78 -22.22 44.20
N ALA A 148 36.60 -21.02 44.78
CA ALA A 148 35.94 -19.90 44.10
C ALA A 148 36.71 -19.46 42.85
N ARG A 149 38.06 -19.50 42.90
CA ARG A 149 38.93 -19.17 41.76
C ARG A 149 38.77 -20.17 40.63
N ALA A 150 38.75 -21.47 40.94
CA ALA A 150 38.52 -22.53 39.96
C ALA A 150 37.14 -22.37 39.30
N THR A 151 36.07 -22.20 40.09
CA THR A 151 34.72 -21.98 39.55
C THR A 151 34.65 -20.75 38.65
N ALA A 152 35.26 -19.64 39.01
CA ALA A 152 35.29 -18.44 38.15
C ALA A 152 36.12 -18.66 36.87
N GLN A 153 37.11 -19.54 36.89
CA GLN A 153 37.93 -19.90 35.74
C GLN A 153 37.21 -20.81 34.77
N ASP A 154 36.48 -21.79 35.29
CA ASP A 154 35.68 -22.70 34.47
C ASP A 154 34.55 -21.94 33.77
N ASN A 155 33.85 -21.04 34.47
CA ASN A 155 32.82 -20.18 33.85
C ASN A 155 33.36 -19.23 32.76
N LEU A 156 34.64 -18.83 32.82
CA LEU A 156 35.29 -18.04 31.77
C LEU A 156 35.70 -18.89 30.56
N ALA A 157 36.00 -20.17 30.77
CA ALA A 157 36.42 -21.09 29.71
C ALA A 157 35.22 -21.66 28.92
N GLU A 158 34.04 -21.67 29.53
CA GLU A 158 32.78 -22.12 28.92
C GLU A 158 32.01 -20.98 28.23
N ALA A 159 32.39 -19.73 28.50
CA ALA A 159 31.90 -18.55 27.82
C ALA A 159 32.49 -18.44 26.40
#